data_AF-A0A0F9GM86-F1
#
_entry.id   AF-A0A0F9GM86-F1
#
_cell.length_a   1.000
_cell.length_b   1.000
_cell.length_c   1.000
_cell.angle_alpha   90.00
_cell.angle_beta   90.00
_cell.angle_gamma   90.00
#
_symmetry.space_group_name_H-M   'P 1'
#
loop_
_entity.id
_entity.type
_entity.pdbx_description
1 polymer ?
#
loop_
_entity_poly.entity_id
_entity_poly.type
_entity_poly.pdbx_seq_one_letter_code
_entity_poly.pdbx_strand_id
1 'polypeptide(L)'
;MKGLPLSYNRDLQEDKEAIFDSSDTVKDCLLILGELIKKTAFKIDNTERSCQKGFPDATGIADYLVKKGIPFREAHEIVGKIVKKYSKGYKELSDISIKEFKQFSPLISKDIYKTLGARNYIKQYKSHGSTSPRLVQKRLSAWEKKLKR
;
A
#
# COMPACT_ATOMS: atom_id res chain seq x y z
N MET A 1 -33.33 -24.62 2.52
CA MET A 1 -33.77 -24.03 1.22
C MET A 1 -33.41 -24.92 0.02
N LYS A 2 -32.20 -25.48 -0.12
CA LYS A 2 -31.83 -26.33 -1.28
C LYS A 2 -32.76 -27.55 -1.38
N GLY A 3 -33.36 -27.75 -2.56
CA GLY A 3 -34.17 -28.95 -2.86
C GLY A 3 -35.60 -28.92 -2.33
N LEU A 4 -36.09 -27.78 -1.79
CA LEU A 4 -37.49 -27.65 -1.40
C LEU A 4 -38.39 -27.59 -2.64
N PRO A 5 -39.44 -28.43 -2.75
CA PRO A 5 -40.46 -28.28 -3.79
C PRO A 5 -41.35 -27.07 -3.52
N LEU A 6 -42.01 -26.55 -4.54
CA LEU A 6 -42.99 -25.47 -4.37
C LEU A 6 -44.30 -26.00 -3.75
N SER A 7 -45.05 -25.21 -2.98
CA SER A 7 -44.84 -23.80 -2.61
C SER A 7 -44.40 -23.64 -1.14
N TYR A 8 -45.34 -23.46 -0.21
CA TYR A 8 -45.05 -23.34 1.22
C TYR A 8 -44.67 -24.69 1.82
N ASN A 9 -43.55 -24.71 2.54
CA ASN A 9 -43.10 -25.84 3.35
C ASN A 9 -42.79 -25.32 4.75
N ARG A 10 -43.06 -26.14 5.78
CA ARG A 10 -42.83 -25.74 7.18
C ARG A 10 -41.35 -25.46 7.47
N ASP A 11 -40.44 -26.09 6.75
CA ASP A 11 -38.99 -25.83 6.78
C ASP A 11 -38.64 -24.36 6.54
N LEU A 12 -39.50 -23.58 5.86
CA LEU A 12 -39.34 -22.13 5.71
C LEU A 12 -39.53 -21.37 7.03
N GLN A 13 -39.93 -22.02 8.13
CA GLN A 13 -39.96 -21.38 9.45
C GLN A 13 -38.54 -21.09 9.97
N GLU A 14 -37.56 -21.90 9.59
CA GLU A 14 -36.15 -21.82 10.02
C GLU A 14 -35.37 -20.61 9.44
N ASP A 15 -35.96 -19.85 8.52
CA ASP A 15 -35.29 -18.70 7.89
C ASP A 15 -35.06 -17.52 8.85
N LYS A 16 -35.97 -17.34 9.81
CA LYS A 16 -36.04 -16.16 10.68
C LYS A 16 -34.88 -16.11 11.67
N GLU A 17 -34.63 -17.21 12.36
CA GLU A 17 -33.62 -17.24 13.43
C GLU A 17 -32.24 -16.90 12.87
N ALA A 18 -31.84 -17.52 11.76
CA ALA A 18 -30.56 -17.25 11.13
C ALA A 18 -30.44 -15.81 10.59
N ILE A 19 -31.52 -15.25 10.04
CA ILE A 19 -31.53 -13.88 9.53
C ILE A 19 -31.46 -12.87 10.68
N PHE A 20 -32.23 -13.08 11.75
CA PHE A 20 -32.24 -12.20 12.92
C PHE A 20 -30.89 -12.22 13.63
N ASP A 21 -30.36 -13.41 13.92
CA ASP A 21 -29.05 -13.58 14.54
C ASP A 21 -27.93 -12.93 13.72
N SER A 22 -27.93 -13.15 12.40
CA SER A 22 -26.95 -12.51 11.51
C SER A 22 -27.09 -10.99 11.47
N SER A 23 -28.31 -10.45 11.44
CA SER A 23 -28.57 -9.01 11.44
C SER A 23 -28.11 -8.36 12.74
N ASP A 24 -28.44 -8.98 13.89
CA ASP A 24 -28.07 -8.47 15.21
C ASP A 24 -26.55 -8.51 15.38
N THR A 25 -25.91 -9.62 15.00
CA THR A 25 -24.46 -9.77 15.03
C THR A 25 -23.75 -8.73 14.17
N VAL A 26 -24.18 -8.52 12.93
CA VAL A 26 -23.55 -7.53 12.03
C VAL A 26 -23.72 -6.12 12.59
N LYS A 27 -24.89 -5.78 13.11
CA LYS A 27 -25.16 -4.48 13.72
C LYS A 27 -24.23 -4.23 14.90
N ASP A 28 -24.11 -5.19 15.81
CA ASP A 28 -23.24 -5.08 16.99
C ASP A 28 -21.76 -4.98 16.59
N CYS A 29 -21.32 -5.79 15.63
CA CYS A 29 -19.96 -5.71 15.09
C CYS A 29 -19.65 -4.33 14.49
N LEU A 30 -20.58 -3.75 13.72
CA LEU A 30 -20.39 -2.42 13.12
C LEU A 30 -20.33 -1.31 14.17
N LEU A 31 -21.14 -1.40 15.24
CA LEU A 31 -21.10 -0.46 16.36
C LEU A 31 -19.75 -0.50 17.07
N ILE A 32 -19.28 -1.71 17.42
CA ILE A 32 -18.00 -1.91 18.10
C ILE A 32 -16.84 -1.46 17.20
N LEU A 33 -16.84 -1.84 15.93
CA LEU A 33 -15.80 -1.46 14.97
C LEU A 33 -15.71 0.06 14.80
N GLY A 34 -16.86 0.75 14.75
CA GLY A 34 -16.90 2.20 14.69
C GLY A 34 -16.20 2.86 15.88
N GLU A 35 -16.46 2.39 17.10
CA GLU A 35 -15.81 2.89 18.30
C GLU A 35 -14.32 2.51 18.37
N LEU A 36 -13.96 1.30 17.94
CA LEU A 36 -12.58 0.84 17.86
C LEU A 36 -11.75 1.78 16.96
N ILE A 37 -12.23 2.05 15.74
CA ILE A 37 -11.53 2.90 14.77
C ILE A 37 -11.36 4.33 15.32
N LYS A 38 -12.41 4.90 15.93
CA LYS A 38 -12.34 6.25 16.54
C LYS A 38 -11.29 6.35 17.65
N LYS A 39 -11.10 5.28 18.44
CA LYS A 39 -10.15 5.23 19.56
C LYS A 39 -8.77 4.71 19.16
N THR A 40 -8.55 4.37 17.89
CA THR A 40 -7.27 3.86 17.41
C THR A 40 -6.25 4.98 17.30
N ALA A 41 -5.09 4.80 17.95
CA ALA A 41 -3.94 5.69 17.82
C ALA A 41 -2.83 5.02 17.02
N PHE A 42 -2.30 5.73 16.01
CA PHE A 42 -1.21 5.24 15.19
C PHE A 42 0.15 5.71 15.71
N LYS A 43 1.09 4.78 15.89
CA LYS A 43 2.48 5.07 16.26
C LYS A 43 3.27 5.50 15.01
N ILE A 44 3.04 6.72 14.55
CA ILE A 44 3.55 7.24 13.26
C ILE A 44 5.06 7.04 13.11
N ASP A 45 5.85 7.35 14.13
CA ASP A 45 7.31 7.20 14.09
C ASP A 45 7.75 5.75 13.89
N ASN A 46 7.07 4.80 14.54
CA ASN A 46 7.36 3.38 14.39
C ASN A 46 6.95 2.87 13.00
N THR A 47 5.82 3.35 12.48
CA THR A 47 5.37 3.04 11.12
C THR A 47 6.38 3.56 10.10
N GLU A 48 6.83 4.80 10.23
CA GLU A 48 7.81 5.40 9.33
C GLU A 48 9.14 4.63 9.33
N ARG A 49 9.69 4.36 10.51
CA ARG A 49 10.91 3.54 10.63
C ARG A 49 10.74 2.16 10.03
N SER A 50 9.58 1.53 10.18
CA SER A 50 9.30 0.22 9.61
C SER A 50 9.20 0.26 8.09
N CYS A 51 8.66 1.34 7.52
CA CYS A 51 8.58 1.57 6.08
C CYS A 51 9.92 1.87 5.41
N GLN A 52 11.00 2.10 6.17
CA GLN A 52 12.35 2.25 5.61
C GLN A 52 13.13 0.92 5.57
N LYS A 53 12.71 -0.07 6.38
CA LYS A 53 13.39 -1.36 6.46
C LYS A 53 13.15 -2.20 5.20
N GLY A 54 14.20 -2.88 4.74
CA GLY A 54 14.10 -3.87 3.67
C GLY A 54 14.18 -3.31 2.25
N PHE A 55 14.76 -2.13 2.05
CA PHE A 55 14.96 -1.51 0.73
C PHE A 55 13.67 -1.32 -0.11
N PRO A 56 12.55 -0.85 0.46
CA PRO A 56 11.28 -0.77 -0.27
C PRO A 56 11.30 0.26 -1.42
N ASP A 57 12.26 1.17 -1.42
CA ASP A 57 12.53 2.13 -2.48
C ASP A 57 13.45 1.60 -3.60
N ALA A 58 13.93 0.34 -3.51
CA ALA A 58 14.69 -0.32 -4.55
C ALA A 58 13.93 -0.38 -5.89
N THR A 59 12.62 -0.70 -5.84
CA THR A 59 11.75 -0.67 -7.02
C THR A 59 11.68 0.73 -7.63
N GLY A 60 11.78 1.77 -6.81
CA GLY A 60 11.86 3.16 -7.27
C GLY A 60 13.13 3.49 -8.04
N ILE A 61 14.25 2.81 -7.76
CA ILE A 61 15.47 2.91 -8.57
C ILE A 61 15.26 2.23 -9.93
N ALA A 62 14.60 1.06 -9.96
CA ALA A 62 14.31 0.37 -11.21
C ALA A 62 13.42 1.24 -12.13
N ASP A 63 12.32 1.78 -11.59
CA ASP A 63 11.44 2.71 -12.32
C ASP A 63 12.18 3.95 -12.82
N TYR A 64 13.10 4.47 -12.00
CA TYR A 64 13.94 5.61 -12.38
C TYR A 64 14.87 5.28 -13.56
N LEU A 65 15.52 4.12 -13.54
CA LEU A 65 16.42 3.69 -14.63
C LEU A 65 15.63 3.42 -15.91
N VAL A 66 14.43 2.84 -15.80
CA VAL A 66 13.52 2.64 -16.93
C VAL A 66 13.11 3.97 -17.56
N LYS A 67 12.80 4.98 -16.76
CA LYS A 67 12.52 6.34 -17.26
C LYS A 67 13.73 6.98 -17.96
N LYS A 68 14.95 6.50 -17.71
CA LYS A 68 16.18 6.92 -18.40
C LYS A 68 16.55 6.05 -19.60
N GLY A 69 15.68 5.12 -19.99
CA GLY A 69 15.81 4.32 -21.21
C GLY A 69 16.40 2.92 -21.02
N ILE A 70 16.69 2.50 -19.79
CA ILE A 70 17.17 1.13 -19.53
C ILE A 70 15.99 0.14 -19.55
N PRO A 71 16.06 -0.99 -20.28
CA PRO A 71 15.04 -2.02 -20.21
C PRO A 71 14.82 -2.53 -18.77
N PHE A 72 13.56 -2.80 -18.39
CA PHE A 72 13.22 -3.16 -17.00
C PHE A 72 14.04 -4.32 -16.43
N ARG A 73 14.32 -5.35 -17.25
CA ARG A 73 15.14 -6.49 -16.84
C ARG A 73 16.55 -6.07 -16.40
N GLU A 74 17.20 -5.22 -17.18
CA GLU A 74 18.54 -4.70 -16.86
C GLU A 74 18.49 -3.75 -15.66
N ALA A 75 17.47 -2.87 -15.59
CA ALA A 75 17.27 -2.01 -14.43
C ALA A 75 17.11 -2.83 -13.14
N HIS A 76 16.32 -3.90 -13.18
CA HIS A 76 16.13 -4.82 -12.06
C HIS A 76 17.44 -5.52 -11.65
N GLU A 77 18.25 -5.98 -12.62
CA GLU A 77 19.57 -6.56 -12.35
C GLU A 77 20.53 -5.56 -11.70
N ILE A 78 20.57 -4.31 -12.18
CA ILE A 78 21.37 -3.22 -11.61
C ILE A 78 20.96 -2.99 -10.15
N VAL A 79 19.66 -2.85 -9.89
CA VAL A 79 19.11 -2.67 -8.54
C VAL A 79 19.44 -3.86 -7.64
N GLY A 80 19.33 -5.09 -8.14
CA GLY A 80 19.71 -6.29 -7.39
C GLY A 80 21.18 -6.27 -6.94
N LYS A 81 22.09 -5.79 -7.80
CA LYS A 81 23.51 -5.60 -7.44
C LYS A 81 23.70 -4.51 -6.38
N ILE A 82 22.96 -3.40 -6.46
CA ILE A 82 22.98 -2.33 -5.45
C ILE A 82 22.52 -2.90 -4.09
N VAL A 83 21.33 -3.50 -4.05
CA VAL A 83 20.76 -4.07 -2.82
C VAL A 83 21.70 -5.13 -2.25
N LYS A 84 22.25 -6.04 -3.07
CA LYS A 84 23.21 -7.05 -2.60
C LYS A 84 24.48 -6.45 -1.98
N LYS A 85 24.98 -5.32 -2.50
CA LYS A 85 26.18 -4.64 -1.97
C LYS A 85 25.91 -3.99 -0.62
N TYR A 86 24.73 -3.38 -0.43
CA TYR A 86 24.41 -2.60 0.76
C TYR A 86 23.52 -3.32 1.78
N SER A 87 22.97 -4.50 1.46
CA SER A 87 22.11 -5.28 2.37
C SER A 87 22.81 -5.79 3.62
N LYS A 88 24.14 -5.94 3.58
CA LYS A 88 24.96 -6.36 4.73
C LYS A 88 25.36 -5.19 5.64
N GLY A 89 25.10 -3.96 5.24
CA GLY A 89 25.40 -2.76 6.02
C GLY A 89 24.16 -2.16 6.68
N TYR A 90 24.37 -1.26 7.63
CA TYR A 90 23.31 -0.44 8.24
C TYR A 90 22.97 0.82 7.41
N LYS A 91 23.27 0.81 6.10
CA LYS A 91 23.06 1.96 5.21
C LYS A 91 21.75 1.82 4.45
N GLU A 92 20.96 2.89 4.42
CA GLU A 92 19.81 2.99 3.53
C GLU A 92 20.27 3.31 2.10
N LEU A 93 19.40 3.13 1.09
CA LEU A 93 19.74 3.51 -0.29
C LEU A 93 19.95 5.02 -0.42
N SER A 94 19.25 5.80 0.41
CA SER A 94 19.41 7.24 0.57
C SER A 94 20.83 7.65 0.99
N ASP A 95 21.56 6.79 1.70
CA ASP A 95 22.91 7.08 2.22
C ASP A 95 24.02 6.78 1.20
N ILE A 96 23.69 6.12 0.10
CA ILE A 96 24.66 5.79 -0.96
C ILE A 96 25.06 7.08 -1.66
N SER A 97 26.36 7.33 -1.79
CA SER A 97 26.84 8.54 -2.47
C SER A 97 26.60 8.47 -3.98
N ILE A 98 26.48 9.64 -4.61
CA ILE A 98 26.30 9.69 -6.08
C ILE A 98 27.47 9.06 -6.83
N LYS A 99 28.69 9.13 -6.29
CA LYS A 99 29.88 8.50 -6.85
C LYS A 99 29.74 6.97 -6.85
N GLU A 100 29.24 6.40 -5.75
CA GLU A 100 28.98 4.97 -5.64
C GLU A 100 27.83 4.53 -6.54
N PHE A 101 26.74 5.29 -6.63
CA PHE A 101 25.65 4.98 -7.56
C PHE A 101 26.11 4.94 -9.01
N LYS A 102 26.98 5.87 -9.42
CA LYS A 102 27.55 5.91 -10.77
C LYS A 102 28.41 4.71 -11.13
N GLN A 103 28.90 3.94 -10.15
CA GLN A 103 29.59 2.67 -10.41
C GLN A 103 28.65 1.60 -10.97
N PHE A 104 27.35 1.71 -10.72
CA PHE A 104 26.34 0.75 -11.18
C PHE A 104 25.71 1.16 -12.52
N SER A 105 25.49 2.45 -12.73
CA SER A 105 25.02 2.97 -14.01
C SER A 105 25.41 4.45 -14.17
N PRO A 106 26.01 4.85 -15.31
CA PRO A 106 26.37 6.24 -15.57
C PRO A 106 25.15 7.16 -15.70
N LEU A 107 23.97 6.61 -15.97
CA LEU A 107 22.71 7.35 -16.09
C LEU A 107 22.15 7.81 -14.73
N ILE A 108 22.69 7.28 -13.61
CA ILE A 108 22.30 7.73 -12.28
C ILE A 108 22.89 9.11 -12.00
N SER A 109 22.03 10.03 -11.59
CA SER A 109 22.35 11.44 -11.33
C SER A 109 21.74 11.86 -9.99
N LYS A 110 22.05 13.08 -9.52
CA LYS A 110 21.61 13.56 -8.19
C LYS A 110 20.08 13.63 -8.04
N ASP A 111 19.33 13.56 -9.13
CA ASP A 111 17.87 13.44 -9.14
C ASP A 111 17.35 12.12 -8.54
N ILE A 112 18.18 11.09 -8.42
CA ILE A 112 17.79 9.82 -7.75
C ILE A 112 17.32 10.04 -6.31
N TYR A 113 17.90 10.98 -5.57
CA TYR A 113 17.48 11.24 -4.18
C TYR A 113 16.06 11.81 -4.07
N LYS A 114 15.47 12.27 -5.19
CA LYS A 114 14.05 12.64 -5.25
C LYS A 114 13.12 11.43 -5.28
N THR A 115 13.64 10.23 -5.56
CA THR A 115 12.88 8.98 -5.61
C THR A 115 13.10 8.10 -4.39
N LEU A 116 14.28 8.19 -3.78
CA LEU A 116 14.66 7.39 -2.60
C LEU A 116 13.86 7.78 -1.35
N GLY A 117 13.56 6.76 -0.53
CA GLY A 117 12.69 6.84 0.62
C GLY A 117 11.20 6.60 0.28
N ALA A 118 10.51 5.85 1.14
CA ALA A 118 9.12 5.44 0.95
C ALA A 118 8.18 6.63 0.65
N ARG A 119 8.32 7.75 1.38
CA ARG A 119 7.52 8.96 1.16
C ARG A 119 7.69 9.55 -0.23
N ASN A 120 8.92 9.57 -0.74
CA ASN A 120 9.24 10.16 -2.04
C ASN A 120 8.81 9.24 -3.18
N TYR A 121 8.98 7.93 -3.01
CA TYR A 121 8.54 6.96 -4.00
C TYR A 121 7.01 6.97 -4.16
N ILE A 122 6.26 6.94 -3.07
CA ILE A 122 4.79 6.95 -3.09
C ILE A 122 4.22 8.23 -3.73
N LYS A 123 4.90 9.39 -3.57
CA LYS A 123 4.50 10.65 -4.21
C LYS A 123 4.52 10.59 -5.74
N GLN A 124 5.28 9.66 -6.33
CA GLN A 124 5.38 9.54 -7.79
C GLN A 124 4.18 8.84 -8.42
N TYR A 125 3.35 8.14 -7.64
CA TYR A 125 2.22 7.42 -8.20
C TYR A 125 1.13 8.37 -8.71
N LYS A 126 0.69 8.11 -9.95
CA LYS A 126 -0.30 8.91 -10.68
C LYS A 126 -1.53 8.10 -11.12
N SER A 127 -1.47 6.78 -11.05
CA SER A 127 -2.56 5.90 -11.45
C SER A 127 -3.75 6.05 -10.50
N HIS A 128 -4.96 5.91 -11.06
CA HIS A 128 -6.19 5.92 -10.27
C HIS A 128 -6.13 4.86 -9.16
N GLY A 129 -6.51 5.24 -7.93
CA GLY A 129 -6.50 4.34 -6.78
C GLY A 129 -5.13 4.08 -6.15
N SER A 130 -4.06 4.71 -6.65
CA SER A 130 -2.73 4.57 -6.02
C SER A 130 -2.62 5.30 -4.68
N THR A 131 -1.54 4.99 -3.96
CA THR A 131 -1.27 5.47 -2.59
C THR A 131 -0.67 6.87 -2.52
N SER A 132 -0.57 7.61 -3.64
CA SER A 132 0.01 8.96 -3.59
C SER A 132 -0.83 9.89 -2.72
N PRO A 133 -0.21 10.77 -1.90
CA PRO A 133 -0.95 11.59 -0.93
C PRO A 133 -2.06 12.43 -1.59
N ARG A 134 -1.78 12.97 -2.78
CA ARG A 134 -2.76 13.75 -3.56
C ARG A 134 -3.98 12.91 -3.95
N LEU A 135 -3.78 11.66 -4.37
CA LEU A 135 -4.87 10.79 -4.80
C LEU A 135 -5.65 10.22 -3.61
N VAL A 136 -4.97 9.91 -2.51
CA VAL A 136 -5.62 9.54 -1.24
C VAL A 136 -6.49 10.68 -0.73
N GLN A 137 -5.99 11.93 -0.71
CA GLN A 137 -6.79 13.11 -0.36
C GLN A 137 -8.01 13.26 -1.27
N LYS A 138 -7.83 13.14 -2.59
CA LYS A 138 -8.95 13.18 -3.54
C LYS A 138 -9.99 12.10 -3.25
N ARG A 139 -9.55 10.89 -2.87
CA ARG A 139 -10.43 9.77 -2.53
C ARG A 139 -11.17 10.00 -1.22
N LEU A 140 -10.51 10.55 -0.21
CA LEU A 140 -11.13 10.94 1.05
C LEU A 140 -12.24 11.97 0.82
N SER A 141 -11.96 13.05 0.09
CA SER A 141 -12.99 14.06 -0.23
C SER A 141 -14.17 13.49 -1.02
N ALA A 142 -13.92 12.52 -1.92
CA ALA A 142 -15.00 11.85 -2.64
C ALA A 142 -15.88 11.00 -1.71
N TRP A 143 -15.29 10.30 -0.75
CA TRP A 143 -16.03 9.52 0.24
C TRP A 143 -16.77 10.40 1.22
N GLU A 144 -16.17 11.47 1.71
CA GLU A 144 -16.84 12.45 2.58
C GLU A 144 -18.09 13.02 1.91
N LYS A 145 -18.02 13.36 0.61
CA LYS A 145 -19.19 13.82 -0.15
C LYS A 145 -20.25 12.73 -0.31
N LYS A 146 -19.85 11.49 -0.53
CA LYS A 146 -20.78 10.35 -0.72
C LYS A 146 -21.45 9.91 0.58
N LEU A 147 -20.74 10.04 1.70
CA LEU A 147 -21.19 9.59 3.04
C LEU A 147 -21.87 10.69 3.84
N LYS A 148 -21.69 11.97 3.49
CA LYS A 148 -22.55 13.06 3.97
C LYS A 148 -23.97 12.83 3.44
N ARG A 149 -24.77 12.15 4.26
CA ARG A 149 -26.23 12.27 4.28
C ARG A 149 -26.59 13.44 5.19
#